data_AF-A0A956VXZ7-F1
#
_entry.id   AF-A0A956VXZ7-F1
#
_cell.length_a   1.000
_cell.length_b   1.000
_cell.length_c   1.000
_cell.angle_alpha   90.00
_cell.angle_beta   90.00
_cell.angle_gamma   90.00
#
_symmetry.space_group_name_H-M   'P 1'
#
loop_
_entity.id
_entity.type
_entity.pdbx_description
1 polymer ?
#
loop_
_entity_poly.entity_id
_entity_poly.type
_entity_poly.pdbx_seq_one_letter_code
_entity_poly.pdbx_strand_id
1 'polypeptide(L)'
;FSLPGTPILYYGDELGMGDNVFLGDRDGVRTPMQWNGDRNAGFSRADPASLYLPTIQDPLYGYQAVNVEAQERSASSLLNWMRRMVALRSRRPAFGRGDLVMLHPENRAVLAFLRIDGDVPTLIVANLSRFAQAVELDLSDYAGRQPVEVIGQQSFPPISDAPYVLTVGPHGFYWFDLTPTPVDDSLPPPEDMPTIEVSGGDWRRLLEGDALEQLEREVLPAFLERQRWFGRADERVARVRLHDVIPLHDVSAAPTWIALADAERGPERDSGRGSERVTYTLALGVTSGRGA
;
A
#
# COMPACT_ATOMS: atom_id res chain seq x y z
N PHE A 1 -11.16 4.19 14.93
CA PHE A 1 -9.69 4.00 14.98
C PHE A 1 -8.85 5.10 14.31
N SER A 2 -9.42 6.15 13.73
CA SER A 2 -8.65 7.18 12.99
C SER A 2 -8.54 8.53 13.69
N LEU A 3 -9.32 8.77 14.76
CA LEU A 3 -9.23 9.97 15.59
C LEU A 3 -7.93 10.01 16.41
N PRO A 4 -7.48 11.20 16.84
CA PRO A 4 -6.29 11.37 17.67
C PRO A 4 -6.48 10.74 19.05
N GLY A 5 -5.39 10.16 19.57
CA GLY A 5 -5.37 9.48 20.86
C GLY A 5 -5.26 7.96 20.77
N THR A 6 -5.39 7.31 21.93
CA THR A 6 -5.23 5.86 22.08
C THR A 6 -6.59 5.19 22.22
N PRO A 7 -7.03 4.35 21.26
CA PRO A 7 -8.31 3.68 21.36
C PRO A 7 -8.27 2.62 22.46
N ILE A 8 -9.37 2.51 23.21
CA ILE A 8 -9.61 1.44 24.17
C ILE A 8 -10.76 0.60 23.61
N LEU A 9 -10.59 -0.71 23.59
CA LEU A 9 -11.66 -1.66 23.25
C LEU A 9 -12.24 -2.23 24.52
N TYR A 10 -13.56 -2.28 24.62
CA TYR A 10 -14.23 -3.04 25.66
C TYR A 10 -14.29 -4.52 25.27
N TYR A 11 -14.09 -5.41 26.24
CA TYR A 11 -13.99 -6.85 25.93
C TYR A 11 -15.32 -7.37 25.37
N GLY A 12 -15.25 -8.16 24.30
CA GLY A 12 -16.43 -8.70 23.64
C GLY A 12 -16.96 -7.84 22.50
N ASP A 13 -16.67 -6.54 22.46
CA ASP A 13 -17.06 -5.66 21.32
C ASP A 13 -16.38 -6.11 20.02
N GLU A 14 -15.18 -6.71 20.10
CA GLU A 14 -14.50 -7.28 18.94
C GLU A 14 -15.22 -8.49 18.33
N LEU A 15 -16.12 -9.12 19.09
CA LEU A 15 -17.01 -10.17 18.63
C LEU A 15 -18.40 -9.64 18.29
N GLY A 16 -18.78 -8.48 18.82
CA GLY A 16 -20.16 -8.01 18.83
C GLY A 16 -21.00 -8.76 19.87
N MET A 17 -20.45 -8.96 21.08
CA MET A 17 -21.23 -9.46 22.21
C MET A 17 -22.41 -8.52 22.50
N GLY A 18 -23.54 -9.11 22.86
CA GLY A 18 -24.72 -8.36 23.26
C GLY A 18 -24.66 -7.92 24.72
N ASP A 19 -25.83 -7.65 25.26
CA ASP A 19 -26.03 -7.34 26.67
C ASP A 19 -27.22 -8.12 27.25
N ASN A 20 -27.37 -8.06 28.57
CA ASN A 20 -28.56 -8.55 29.26
C ASN A 20 -29.09 -7.47 30.22
N VAL A 21 -29.98 -6.62 29.70
CA VAL A 21 -30.58 -5.49 30.43
C VAL A 21 -31.38 -5.87 31.68
N PHE A 22 -31.68 -7.16 31.88
CA PHE A 22 -32.39 -7.65 33.05
C PHE A 22 -31.44 -7.92 34.25
N LEU A 23 -30.13 -7.89 34.04
CA LEU A 23 -29.12 -7.93 35.10
C LEU A 23 -28.93 -6.50 35.61
N GLY A 24 -29.39 -6.24 36.84
CA GLY A 24 -29.47 -4.90 37.42
C GLY A 24 -28.16 -4.09 37.42
N ASP A 25 -28.27 -2.78 37.68
CA ASP A 25 -27.19 -1.79 37.51
C ASP A 25 -26.56 -1.86 36.10
N ARG A 26 -25.28 -2.21 36.01
CA ARG A 26 -24.46 -2.23 34.79
C ARG A 26 -23.96 -3.65 34.50
N ASP A 27 -24.53 -4.65 35.17
CA ASP A 27 -24.10 -6.03 35.01
C ASP A 27 -24.52 -6.62 33.66
N GLY A 28 -25.54 -6.02 33.02
CA GLY A 28 -25.96 -6.39 31.67
C GLY A 28 -24.86 -6.32 30.61
N VAL A 29 -23.87 -5.45 30.76
CA VAL A 29 -22.72 -5.33 29.83
C VAL A 29 -21.46 -6.01 30.37
N ARG A 30 -21.55 -6.76 31.46
CA ARG A 30 -20.41 -7.40 32.15
C ARG A 30 -20.54 -8.91 32.19
N THR A 31 -21.33 -9.48 31.29
CA THR A 31 -21.52 -10.93 31.20
C THR A 31 -20.20 -11.64 30.83
N PRO A 32 -20.05 -12.93 31.18
CA PRO A 32 -18.87 -13.70 30.82
C PRO A 32 -18.52 -13.66 29.33
N MET A 33 -17.22 -13.62 29.01
CA MET A 33 -16.71 -13.64 27.63
C MET A 33 -17.12 -14.93 26.90
N GLN A 34 -17.47 -14.81 25.61
CA GLN A 34 -17.98 -15.92 24.79
C GLN A 34 -16.85 -16.57 23.97
N TRP A 35 -16.14 -17.53 24.55
CA TRP A 35 -14.98 -18.18 23.92
C TRP A 35 -15.38 -19.21 22.86
N ASN A 36 -16.36 -20.05 23.13
CA ASN A 36 -16.82 -21.08 22.20
C ASN A 36 -18.30 -21.42 22.41
N GLY A 37 -18.82 -22.35 21.60
CA GLY A 37 -20.21 -22.82 21.67
C GLY A 37 -20.51 -23.84 22.78
N ASP A 38 -19.54 -24.17 23.65
CA ASP A 38 -19.70 -25.17 24.70
C ASP A 38 -20.37 -24.57 25.95
N ARG A 39 -20.55 -25.39 26.99
CA ARG A 39 -21.09 -25.01 28.30
C ARG A 39 -20.44 -23.72 28.81
N ASN A 40 -21.29 -22.81 29.30
CA ASN A 40 -20.89 -21.49 29.81
C ASN A 40 -20.08 -20.67 28.79
N ALA A 41 -20.33 -20.83 27.49
CA ALA A 41 -19.58 -20.19 26.41
C ALA A 41 -18.06 -20.47 26.44
N GLY A 42 -17.64 -21.57 27.09
CA GLY A 42 -16.23 -21.88 27.34
C GLY A 42 -15.55 -21.02 28.41
N PHE A 43 -16.29 -20.13 29.09
CA PHE A 43 -15.74 -19.26 30.14
C PHE A 43 -15.33 -20.01 31.41
N SER A 44 -16.10 -21.02 31.81
CA SER A 44 -15.86 -21.78 33.04
C SER A 44 -16.47 -23.17 32.98
N ARG A 45 -15.89 -24.12 33.72
CA ARG A 45 -16.42 -25.49 33.89
C ARG A 45 -17.39 -25.63 35.06
N ALA A 46 -17.63 -24.56 35.83
CA ALA A 46 -18.52 -24.55 36.98
C ALA A 46 -19.98 -24.88 36.60
N ASP A 47 -20.81 -25.18 37.61
CA ASP A 47 -22.28 -25.17 37.45
C ASP A 47 -22.72 -23.83 36.86
N PRO A 48 -23.49 -23.78 35.76
CA PRO A 48 -24.02 -22.55 35.19
C PRO A 48 -24.69 -21.63 36.22
N ALA A 49 -25.40 -22.21 37.20
CA ALA A 49 -26.06 -21.45 38.26
C ALA A 49 -25.09 -20.82 39.27
N SER A 50 -23.82 -21.25 39.28
CA SER A 50 -22.76 -20.73 40.16
C SER A 50 -21.84 -19.72 39.47
N LEU A 51 -22.12 -19.33 38.22
CA LEU A 51 -21.39 -18.24 37.58
C LEU A 51 -21.68 -16.91 38.28
N TYR A 52 -20.70 -16.01 38.29
CA TYR A 52 -20.88 -14.68 38.87
C TYR A 52 -21.98 -13.87 38.17
N LEU A 53 -22.13 -14.07 36.85
CA LEU A 53 -23.23 -13.60 36.01
C LEU A 53 -23.53 -14.66 34.93
N PRO A 54 -24.78 -14.76 34.44
CA PRO A 54 -25.11 -15.67 33.36
C PRO A 54 -24.48 -15.22 32.04
N THR A 55 -24.20 -16.18 31.17
CA THR A 55 -23.83 -15.91 29.76
C THR A 55 -25.05 -15.42 28.97
N ILE A 56 -24.82 -14.71 27.88
CA ILE A 56 -25.90 -14.29 26.97
C ILE A 56 -26.40 -15.52 26.18
N GLN A 57 -27.73 -15.66 26.07
CA GLN A 57 -28.39 -16.83 25.49
C GLN A 57 -29.53 -16.47 24.52
N ASP A 58 -29.72 -15.19 24.22
CA ASP A 58 -30.76 -14.82 23.25
C ASP A 58 -30.38 -15.30 21.84
N PRO A 59 -31.36 -15.41 20.92
CA PRO A 59 -31.12 -15.97 19.58
C PRO A 59 -30.13 -15.18 18.71
N LEU A 60 -29.91 -13.89 19.00
CA LEU A 60 -29.08 -13.02 18.17
C LEU A 60 -27.65 -12.90 18.71
N TYR A 61 -27.48 -12.70 20.01
CA TYR A 61 -26.17 -12.47 20.64
C TYR A 61 -25.66 -13.64 21.51
N GLY A 62 -26.46 -14.69 21.65
CA GLY A 62 -26.10 -15.86 22.43
C GLY A 62 -24.80 -16.51 21.96
N TYR A 63 -24.05 -17.09 22.91
CA TYR A 63 -22.72 -17.63 22.64
C TYR A 63 -22.66 -18.74 21.59
N GLN A 64 -23.79 -19.38 21.27
CA GLN A 64 -23.88 -20.34 20.16
C GLN A 64 -23.71 -19.65 18.78
N ALA A 65 -24.16 -18.40 18.65
CA ALA A 65 -24.02 -17.60 17.43
C ALA A 65 -22.77 -16.70 17.47
N VAL A 66 -22.46 -16.10 18.62
CA VAL A 66 -21.35 -15.15 18.80
C VAL A 66 -20.30 -15.74 19.72
N ASN A 67 -19.21 -16.28 19.19
CA ASN A 67 -18.07 -16.72 20.01
C ASN A 67 -16.74 -16.62 19.27
N VAL A 68 -15.64 -16.58 20.04
CA VAL A 68 -14.27 -16.48 19.50
C VAL A 68 -13.98 -17.61 18.52
N GLU A 69 -14.19 -18.87 18.93
CA GLU A 69 -13.84 -20.05 18.11
C GLU A 69 -14.49 -20.00 16.71
N ALA A 70 -15.77 -19.66 16.63
CA ALA A 70 -16.49 -19.54 15.38
C ALA A 70 -15.95 -18.37 14.52
N GLN A 71 -15.68 -17.23 15.14
CA GLN A 71 -15.18 -16.05 14.42
C GLN A 71 -13.72 -16.21 13.96
N GLU A 72 -12.89 -16.97 14.67
CA GLU A 72 -11.52 -17.24 14.25
C GLU A 72 -11.46 -18.03 12.93
N ARG A 73 -12.41 -18.93 12.70
CA ARG A 73 -12.49 -19.75 11.49
C ARG A 73 -12.94 -18.97 10.24
N SER A 74 -13.59 -17.80 10.42
CA SER A 74 -14.09 -16.99 9.31
C SER A 74 -13.24 -15.75 9.06
N ALA A 75 -12.65 -15.64 7.88
CA ALA A 75 -11.81 -14.47 7.50
C ALA A 75 -12.60 -13.15 7.38
N SER A 76 -13.93 -13.23 7.23
CA SER A 76 -14.84 -12.07 7.18
C SER A 76 -15.52 -11.77 8.52
N SER A 77 -15.16 -12.48 9.60
CA SER A 77 -15.70 -12.21 10.93
C SER A 77 -15.35 -10.81 11.44
N LEU A 78 -16.15 -10.31 12.38
CA LEU A 78 -15.88 -9.04 13.05
C LEU A 78 -14.53 -9.09 13.79
N LEU A 79 -14.23 -10.20 14.47
CA LEU A 79 -12.94 -10.41 15.14
C LEU A 79 -11.76 -10.25 14.19
N ASN A 80 -11.79 -10.93 13.04
CA ASN A 80 -10.70 -10.85 12.06
C ASN A 80 -10.68 -9.49 11.35
N TRP A 81 -11.83 -8.85 11.15
CA TRP A 81 -11.89 -7.46 10.71
C TRP A 81 -11.22 -6.50 11.72
N MET A 82 -11.54 -6.61 13.01
CA MET A 82 -10.95 -5.81 14.07
C MET A 82 -9.44 -6.03 14.19
N ARG A 83 -8.97 -7.28 14.16
CA ARG A 83 -7.53 -7.63 14.14
C ARG A 83 -6.81 -6.94 12.97
N ARG A 84 -7.39 -6.98 11.76
CA ARG A 84 -6.83 -6.29 10.58
C ARG A 84 -6.80 -4.78 10.77
N MET A 85 -7.87 -4.17 11.27
CA MET A 85 -7.93 -2.73 11.49
C MET A 85 -6.93 -2.25 12.54
N VAL A 86 -6.75 -3.00 13.64
CA VAL A 86 -5.73 -2.71 14.66
C VAL A 86 -4.32 -2.85 14.08
N ALA A 87 -4.06 -3.88 13.27
CA ALA A 87 -2.77 -4.07 12.60
C ALA A 87 -2.47 -2.98 11.56
N LEU A 88 -3.48 -2.51 10.82
CA LEU A 88 -3.35 -1.38 9.89
C LEU A 88 -3.05 -0.08 10.64
N ARG A 89 -3.71 0.14 11.77
CA ARG A 89 -3.48 1.30 12.63
C ARG A 89 -2.07 1.28 13.24
N SER A 90 -1.58 0.13 13.73
CA SER A 90 -0.27 0.05 14.39
C SER A 90 0.90 0.36 13.45
N ARG A 91 0.72 0.13 12.14
CA ARG A 91 1.69 0.48 11.10
C ARG A 91 1.68 1.96 10.71
N ARG A 92 0.74 2.76 11.20
CA ARG A 92 0.55 4.18 10.85
C ARG A 92 0.60 5.06 12.09
N PRO A 93 1.78 5.57 12.46
CA PRO A 93 1.94 6.39 13.67
C PRO A 93 1.11 7.69 13.61
N ALA A 94 0.79 8.17 12.40
CA ALA A 94 -0.16 9.23 12.12
C ALA A 94 -1.48 9.10 12.89
N PHE A 95 -2.01 7.90 13.09
CA PHE A 95 -3.27 7.73 13.83
C PHE A 95 -3.14 7.91 15.35
N GLY A 96 -1.96 7.67 15.93
CA GLY A 96 -1.71 7.81 17.35
C GLY A 96 -1.26 9.22 17.72
N ARG A 97 -0.27 9.74 16.98
CA ARG A 97 0.47 10.97 17.32
C ARG A 97 0.37 12.09 16.29
N GLY A 98 -0.11 11.79 15.09
CA GLY A 98 -0.19 12.79 14.03
C GLY A 98 -1.23 13.87 14.32
N ASP A 99 -0.97 15.07 13.81
CA ASP A 99 -1.89 16.19 13.88
C ASP A 99 -3.19 15.86 13.15
N LEU A 100 -4.29 16.47 13.58
CA LEU A 100 -5.58 16.35 12.92
C LEU A 100 -5.92 17.68 12.26
N VAL A 101 -6.20 17.64 10.96
CA VAL A 101 -6.70 18.79 10.19
C VAL A 101 -8.10 18.45 9.67
N MET A 102 -9.13 19.12 10.18
CA MET A 102 -10.50 18.93 9.72
C MET A 102 -10.68 19.51 8.31
N LEU A 103 -11.29 18.71 7.43
CA LEU A 103 -11.83 19.20 6.17
C LEU A 103 -13.30 19.56 6.39
N HIS A 104 -13.78 20.59 5.70
CA HIS A 104 -15.13 21.13 5.89
C HIS A 104 -15.93 21.03 4.59
N PRO A 105 -16.25 19.82 4.10
CA PRO A 105 -17.10 19.67 2.92
C PRO A 105 -18.49 20.25 3.17
N GLU A 106 -19.16 20.71 2.12
CA GLU A 106 -20.54 21.21 2.21
C GLU A 106 -21.51 20.10 2.66
N ASN A 107 -21.27 18.86 2.25
CA ASN A 107 -22.07 17.71 2.67
C ASN A 107 -21.77 17.34 4.13
N ARG A 108 -22.61 17.84 5.03
CA ARG A 108 -22.53 17.58 6.49
C ARG A 108 -22.74 16.12 6.90
N ALA A 109 -23.23 15.26 6.00
CA ALA A 109 -23.32 13.83 6.27
C ALA A 109 -21.95 13.13 6.17
N VAL A 110 -20.96 13.77 5.56
CA VAL A 110 -19.61 13.22 5.39
C VAL A 110 -18.64 13.96 6.31
N LEU A 111 -18.00 13.21 7.20
CA LEU A 111 -16.89 13.67 8.00
C LEU A 111 -15.59 13.37 7.26
N ALA A 112 -14.77 14.39 7.01
CA ALA A 112 -13.47 14.23 6.39
C ALA A 112 -12.39 14.99 7.17
N PHE A 113 -11.22 14.37 7.33
CA PHE A 113 -10.08 14.98 8.00
C PHE A 113 -8.78 14.29 7.59
N LEU A 114 -7.67 15.01 7.76
CA LEU A 114 -6.32 14.50 7.54
C LEU A 114 -5.67 14.15 8.88
N ARG A 115 -4.82 13.12 8.87
CA ARG A 115 -3.85 12.82 9.92
C ARG A 115 -2.46 13.00 9.37
N ILE A 116 -1.68 13.87 9.99
CA ILE A 116 -0.37 14.29 9.47
C ILE A 116 0.72 13.89 10.46
N ASP A 117 1.65 13.06 10.01
CA ASP A 117 2.84 12.65 10.75
C ASP A 117 3.94 12.32 9.73
N GLY A 118 4.86 13.26 9.53
CA GLY A 118 5.85 13.21 8.44
C GLY A 118 5.27 13.61 7.08
N ASP A 119 5.90 13.11 6.00
CA ASP A 119 5.66 13.61 4.64
C ASP A 119 4.44 13.00 3.93
N VAL A 120 3.89 11.90 4.44
CA VAL A 120 2.75 11.19 3.84
C VAL A 120 1.53 11.31 4.75
N PRO A 121 0.64 12.28 4.50
CA PRO A 121 -0.58 12.45 5.27
C PRO A 121 -1.60 11.37 4.90
N THR A 122 -2.40 10.96 5.88
CA THR A 122 -3.51 10.02 5.68
C THR A 122 -4.82 10.79 5.68
N LEU A 123 -5.55 10.76 4.56
CA LEU A 123 -6.91 11.29 4.44
C LEU A 123 -7.93 10.26 4.95
N ILE A 124 -8.86 10.71 5.78
CA ILE A 124 -9.97 9.91 6.27
C ILE A 124 -11.27 10.55 5.82
N VAL A 125 -12.15 9.73 5.26
CA VAL A 125 -13.49 10.12 4.81
C VAL A 125 -14.48 9.11 5.37
N ALA A 126 -15.50 9.56 6.09
CA ALA A 126 -16.50 8.70 6.70
C ALA A 126 -17.91 9.24 6.44
N ASN A 127 -18.77 8.40 5.88
CA ASN A 127 -20.18 8.69 5.71
C ASN A 127 -20.95 8.36 6.98
N LEU A 128 -21.56 9.36 7.61
CA LEU A 128 -22.39 9.19 8.81
C LEU A 128 -23.85 8.85 8.47
N SER A 129 -24.23 8.95 7.19
CA SER A 129 -25.56 8.61 6.70
C SER A 129 -25.71 7.12 6.41
N ARG A 130 -26.94 6.62 6.58
CA ARG A 130 -27.37 5.28 6.14
C ARG A 130 -27.62 5.18 4.63
N PHE A 131 -27.43 6.28 3.89
CA PHE A 131 -27.59 6.33 2.44
C PHE A 131 -26.25 6.66 1.78
N ALA A 132 -26.06 6.26 0.52
CA ALA A 132 -24.88 6.65 -0.25
C ALA A 132 -24.79 8.18 -0.35
N GLN A 133 -23.58 8.73 -0.25
CA GLN A 133 -23.32 10.17 -0.29
C GLN A 133 -22.20 10.47 -1.29
N ALA A 134 -22.34 11.57 -2.02
CA ALA A 134 -21.25 12.20 -2.75
C ALA A 134 -20.68 13.35 -1.91
N VAL A 135 -19.38 13.58 -2.02
CA VAL A 135 -18.67 14.67 -1.34
C VAL A 135 -17.61 15.25 -2.27
N GLU A 136 -17.44 16.56 -2.20
CA GLU A 136 -16.33 17.28 -2.80
C GLU A 136 -15.38 17.73 -1.69
N LEU A 137 -14.10 17.42 -1.83
CA LEU A 137 -13.07 17.76 -0.86
C LEU A 137 -12.07 18.73 -1.49
N ASP A 138 -11.81 19.85 -0.82
CA ASP A 138 -10.67 20.69 -1.16
C ASP A 138 -9.39 20.02 -0.68
N LEU A 139 -8.59 19.53 -1.63
CA LEU A 139 -7.29 18.89 -1.42
C LEU A 139 -6.20 19.60 -2.22
N SER A 140 -6.41 20.86 -2.61
CA SER A 140 -5.50 21.63 -3.48
C SER A 140 -4.06 21.70 -2.94
N ASP A 141 -3.87 21.78 -1.61
CA ASP A 141 -2.56 21.71 -0.93
C ASP A 141 -1.78 20.40 -1.20
N TYR A 142 -2.47 19.37 -1.68
CA TYR A 142 -1.95 18.04 -1.98
C TYR A 142 -1.99 17.72 -3.49
N ALA A 143 -2.15 18.73 -4.34
CA ALA A 143 -2.10 18.56 -5.80
C ALA A 143 -0.80 17.84 -6.23
N GLY A 144 -0.94 16.91 -7.18
CA GLY A 144 0.15 16.05 -7.64
C GLY A 144 0.43 14.84 -6.73
N ARG A 145 -0.30 14.66 -5.62
CA ARG A 145 -0.30 13.40 -4.86
C ARG A 145 -1.40 12.46 -5.36
N GLN A 146 -1.15 11.17 -5.22
CA GLN A 146 -2.08 10.10 -5.53
C GLN A 146 -2.62 9.49 -4.22
N PRO A 147 -3.95 9.50 -4.00
CA PRO A 147 -4.55 8.80 -2.88
C PRO A 147 -4.48 7.29 -3.09
N VAL A 148 -3.94 6.55 -2.13
CA VAL A 148 -3.90 5.08 -2.14
C VAL A 148 -4.71 4.55 -0.97
N GLU A 149 -5.74 3.76 -1.26
CA GLU A 149 -6.64 3.22 -0.24
C GLU A 149 -5.91 2.21 0.65
N VAL A 150 -5.98 2.41 1.97
CA VAL A 150 -5.11 1.74 2.94
C VAL A 150 -5.40 0.24 3.07
N ILE A 151 -6.65 -0.20 2.95
CA ILE A 151 -7.03 -1.59 3.20
C ILE A 151 -6.68 -2.49 2.00
N GLY A 152 -7.11 -2.07 0.80
CA GLY A 152 -6.98 -2.77 -0.47
C GLY A 152 -5.80 -2.33 -1.33
N GLN A 153 -5.04 -1.30 -0.91
CA GLN A 153 -3.86 -0.78 -1.60
C GLN A 153 -4.17 -0.36 -3.05
N GLN A 154 -5.38 0.16 -3.28
CA GLN A 154 -5.82 0.59 -4.60
C GLN A 154 -5.56 2.08 -4.78
N SER A 155 -4.92 2.44 -5.90
CA SER A 155 -4.69 3.83 -6.26
C SER A 155 -5.94 4.46 -6.84
N PHE A 156 -6.27 5.64 -6.34
CA PHE A 156 -7.33 6.49 -6.86
C PHE A 156 -6.75 7.53 -7.84
N PRO A 157 -7.60 8.25 -8.60
CA PRO A 157 -7.14 9.32 -9.46
C PRO A 157 -6.28 10.35 -8.70
N PRO A 158 -5.21 10.89 -9.30
CA PRO A 158 -4.36 11.88 -8.66
C PRO A 158 -5.14 13.14 -8.30
N ILE A 159 -4.71 13.82 -7.24
CA ILE A 159 -5.27 15.08 -6.79
C ILE A 159 -4.81 16.19 -7.74
N SER A 160 -5.75 17.00 -8.20
CA SER A 160 -5.50 18.22 -8.97
C SER A 160 -5.89 19.45 -8.14
N ASP A 161 -5.82 20.63 -8.74
CA ASP A 161 -6.29 21.88 -8.12
C ASP A 161 -7.83 21.97 -8.02
N ALA A 162 -8.56 21.05 -8.66
CA ALA A 162 -10.01 21.01 -8.62
C ALA A 162 -10.51 20.20 -7.40
N PRO A 163 -11.74 20.45 -6.90
CA PRO A 163 -12.32 19.68 -5.82
C PRO A 163 -12.31 18.17 -6.10
N TYR A 164 -11.88 17.40 -5.11
CA TYR A 164 -11.74 15.95 -5.22
C TYR A 164 -13.06 15.27 -4.89
N VAL A 165 -13.72 14.72 -5.91
CA VAL A 165 -15.05 14.09 -5.79
C VAL A 165 -14.91 12.64 -5.32
N LEU A 166 -15.63 12.29 -4.26
CA LEU A 166 -15.75 10.92 -3.77
C LEU A 166 -17.22 10.52 -3.61
N THR A 167 -17.51 9.24 -3.82
CA THR A 167 -18.80 8.63 -3.46
C THR A 167 -18.56 7.57 -2.40
N VAL A 168 -19.31 7.62 -1.30
CA VAL A 168 -19.16 6.73 -0.16
C VAL A 168 -20.48 6.02 0.11
N GLY A 169 -20.45 4.70 0.22
CA GLY A 169 -21.64 3.89 0.54
C GLY A 169 -22.20 4.18 1.95
N PRO A 170 -23.41 3.66 2.27
CA PRO A 170 -24.00 3.76 3.60
C PRO A 170 -23.04 3.37 4.73
N HIS A 171 -22.83 4.26 5.70
CA HIS A 171 -21.89 4.05 6.82
C HIS A 171 -20.46 3.65 6.40
N GLY A 172 -20.11 3.87 5.13
CA GLY A 172 -18.81 3.54 4.58
C GLY A 172 -17.76 4.54 5.02
N PHE A 173 -16.50 4.11 4.97
CA PHE A 173 -15.37 4.99 5.19
C PHE A 173 -14.20 4.60 4.30
N TYR A 174 -13.31 5.55 4.06
CA TYR A 174 -12.03 5.34 3.38
C TYR A 174 -10.90 5.94 4.21
N TRP A 175 -9.77 5.24 4.21
CA TRP A 175 -8.48 5.78 4.62
C TRP A 175 -7.57 5.78 3.39
N PHE A 176 -7.02 6.93 3.02
CA PHE A 176 -6.09 7.07 1.90
C PHE A 176 -4.76 7.60 2.39
N ASP A 177 -3.66 6.95 2.03
CA ASP A 177 -2.34 7.57 2.15
C ASP A 177 -2.14 8.46 0.91
N LEU A 178 -1.82 9.74 1.12
CA LEU A 178 -1.60 10.69 0.02
C LEU A 178 -0.12 10.63 -0.40
N THR A 179 0.21 9.64 -1.22
CA THR A 179 1.58 9.41 -1.69
C THR A 179 1.91 10.34 -2.84
N PRO A 180 3.16 10.76 -3.06
CA PRO A 180 3.57 11.42 -4.30
C PRO A 180 3.12 10.59 -5.50
N THR A 181 2.52 11.21 -6.52
CA THR A 181 2.18 10.49 -7.76
C THR A 181 3.48 9.91 -8.32
N PRO A 182 3.53 8.60 -8.62
CA PRO A 182 4.66 8.05 -9.35
C PRO A 182 4.77 8.84 -10.67
N VAL A 183 5.89 9.53 -10.90
CA VAL A 183 6.24 9.97 -12.26
C VAL A 183 6.15 8.73 -13.12
N ASP A 184 5.33 8.80 -14.18
CA ASP A 184 5.00 7.70 -15.07
C ASP A 184 6.26 6.91 -15.43
N ASP A 185 6.41 5.75 -14.81
CA ASP A 185 7.50 4.79 -15.01
C ASP A 185 7.02 3.69 -15.97
N SER A 186 5.94 3.95 -16.73
CA SER A 186 5.62 3.09 -17.86
C SER A 186 6.87 3.00 -18.73
N LEU A 187 7.30 1.75 -18.97
CA LEU A 187 8.26 1.49 -20.03
C LEU A 187 7.77 2.26 -21.25
N PRO A 188 8.65 3.01 -21.94
CA PRO A 188 8.26 3.68 -23.16
C PRO A 188 7.48 2.68 -24.02
N PRO A 189 6.40 3.12 -24.70
CA PRO A 189 5.70 2.25 -25.63
C PRO A 189 6.75 1.55 -26.51
N PRO A 190 6.55 0.28 -26.91
CA PRO A 190 7.60 -0.50 -27.58
C PRO A 190 8.25 0.18 -28.78
N GLU A 191 7.50 1.11 -29.40
CA GLU A 191 7.91 1.97 -30.51
C GLU A 191 9.07 2.94 -30.17
N ASP A 192 9.27 3.26 -28.88
CA ASP A 192 10.33 4.15 -28.37
C ASP A 192 11.49 3.37 -27.70
N MET A 193 11.49 2.03 -27.76
CA MET A 193 12.59 1.22 -27.23
C MET A 193 13.79 1.23 -28.19
N PRO A 194 15.02 1.43 -27.68
CA PRO A 194 16.22 1.36 -28.51
C PRO A 194 16.37 -0.05 -29.11
N THR A 195 16.52 -0.11 -30.44
CA THR A 195 16.67 -1.38 -31.17
C THR A 195 18.14 -1.56 -31.57
N ILE A 196 18.70 -2.75 -31.32
CA ILE A 196 20.04 -3.15 -31.77
C ILE A 196 19.88 -4.29 -32.76
N GLU A 197 20.47 -4.16 -33.96
CA GLU A 197 20.50 -5.23 -34.94
C GLU A 197 21.55 -6.27 -34.58
N VAL A 198 21.12 -7.52 -34.36
CA VAL A 198 22.02 -8.64 -34.05
C VAL A 198 21.98 -9.65 -35.19
N SER A 199 23.11 -9.82 -35.86
CA SER A 199 23.23 -10.74 -37.00
C SER A 199 23.22 -12.21 -36.56
N GLY A 200 22.38 -13.04 -37.20
CA GLY A 200 22.44 -14.51 -37.09
C GLY A 200 21.54 -15.15 -36.03
N GLY A 201 20.60 -14.41 -35.44
CA GLY A 201 19.56 -14.97 -34.56
C GLY A 201 20.05 -15.50 -33.19
N ASP A 202 21.33 -15.31 -32.87
CA ASP A 202 21.95 -15.70 -31.61
C ASP A 202 22.10 -14.45 -30.73
N TRP A 203 21.31 -14.39 -29.66
CA TRP A 203 21.28 -13.31 -28.67
C TRP A 203 22.58 -13.06 -27.87
N ARG A 204 23.56 -13.96 -27.85
CA ARG A 204 24.84 -13.81 -27.14
C ARG A 204 25.72 -12.84 -27.90
N ARG A 205 25.49 -12.72 -29.21
CA ARG A 205 26.14 -11.72 -30.06
C ARG A 205 25.77 -10.30 -29.69
N LEU A 206 24.69 -10.07 -28.92
CA LEU A 206 24.43 -8.75 -28.32
C LEU A 206 25.55 -8.31 -27.37
N LEU A 207 26.22 -9.28 -26.74
CA LEU A 207 27.32 -9.07 -25.81
C LEU A 207 28.70 -9.19 -26.49
N GLU A 208 28.74 -9.14 -27.83
CA GLU A 208 29.96 -9.27 -28.63
C GLU A 208 30.04 -8.19 -29.72
N GLY A 209 31.26 -7.83 -30.11
CA GLY A 209 31.53 -7.00 -31.29
C GLY A 209 30.78 -5.66 -31.32
N ASP A 210 30.27 -5.29 -32.50
CA ASP A 210 29.63 -4.00 -32.76
C ASP A 210 28.33 -3.80 -31.97
N ALA A 211 27.59 -4.89 -31.70
CA ALA A 211 26.35 -4.83 -30.94
C ALA A 211 26.60 -4.48 -29.46
N LEU A 212 27.67 -5.01 -28.88
CA LEU A 212 28.10 -4.62 -27.53
C LEU A 212 28.56 -3.16 -27.50
N GLU A 213 29.29 -2.70 -28.52
CA GLU A 213 29.73 -1.31 -28.58
C GLU A 213 28.54 -0.34 -28.68
N GLN A 214 27.51 -0.69 -29.45
CA GLN A 214 26.27 0.08 -29.53
C GLN A 214 25.50 0.06 -28.19
N LEU A 215 25.41 -1.09 -27.55
CA LEU A 215 24.78 -1.24 -26.23
C LEU A 215 25.47 -0.35 -25.18
N GLU A 216 26.80 -0.35 -25.14
CA GLU A 216 27.63 0.41 -24.20
C GLU A 216 27.65 1.93 -24.42
N ARG A 217 27.52 2.39 -25.67
CA ARG A 217 27.66 3.80 -26.04
C ARG A 217 26.35 4.53 -26.25
N GLU A 218 25.31 3.84 -26.70
CA GLU A 218 24.05 4.49 -27.11
C GLU A 218 22.90 4.10 -26.18
N VAL A 219 22.76 2.81 -25.89
CA VAL A 219 21.58 2.30 -25.17
C VAL A 219 21.71 2.42 -23.66
N LEU A 220 22.78 1.87 -23.07
CA LEU A 220 22.97 1.88 -21.63
C LEU A 220 23.17 3.29 -21.05
N PRO A 221 23.93 4.21 -21.66
CA PRO A 221 24.03 5.59 -21.18
C PRO A 221 22.66 6.28 -21.13
N ALA A 222 21.90 6.22 -22.22
CA ALA A 222 20.57 6.83 -22.30
C ALA A 222 19.56 6.16 -21.36
N PHE A 223 19.69 4.85 -21.12
CA PHE A 223 18.88 4.13 -20.14
C PHE A 223 19.20 4.58 -18.71
N LEU A 224 20.47 4.63 -18.33
CA LEU A 224 20.93 5.04 -17.01
C LEU A 224 20.51 6.47 -16.68
N GLU A 225 20.65 7.41 -17.62
CA GLU A 225 20.23 8.81 -17.45
C GLU A 225 18.74 8.97 -17.12
N ARG A 226 17.89 7.98 -17.47
CA ARG A 226 16.46 7.99 -17.15
C ARG A 226 16.11 7.36 -15.80
N GLN A 227 17.06 6.67 -15.15
CA GLN A 227 16.76 5.93 -13.92
C GLN A 227 16.84 6.81 -12.68
N ARG A 228 15.84 6.73 -11.79
CA ARG A 228 15.80 7.54 -10.55
C ARG A 228 16.91 7.24 -9.54
N TRP A 229 17.44 6.02 -9.57
CA TRP A 229 18.58 5.61 -8.74
C TRP A 229 19.91 6.04 -9.34
N PHE A 230 19.92 6.47 -10.61
CA PHE A 230 21.06 7.12 -11.24
C PHE A 230 21.04 8.61 -10.85
N GLY A 231 22.21 9.19 -10.58
CA GLY A 231 22.39 10.44 -9.83
C GLY A 231 21.76 11.72 -10.41
N ARG A 232 22.16 12.88 -9.86
CA ARG A 232 21.57 14.21 -10.10
C ARG A 232 21.31 14.53 -11.59
N ALA A 233 20.22 15.25 -11.86
CA ALA A 233 19.66 15.57 -13.18
C ALA A 233 20.59 16.25 -14.20
N ASP A 234 21.79 16.70 -13.80
CA ASP A 234 22.73 17.45 -14.65
C ASP A 234 23.98 16.65 -15.07
N GLU A 235 24.08 15.37 -14.69
CA GLU A 235 25.24 14.53 -14.98
C GLU A 235 25.01 13.62 -16.20
N ARG A 236 25.70 13.89 -17.31
CA ARG A 236 25.67 13.04 -18.52
C ARG A 236 26.63 11.87 -18.44
N VAL A 237 26.18 10.72 -18.93
CA VAL A 237 26.97 9.49 -19.02
C VAL A 237 27.66 9.45 -20.37
N ALA A 238 29.00 9.45 -20.36
CA ALA A 238 29.76 9.40 -21.61
C ALA A 238 29.81 7.99 -22.19
N ARG A 239 29.90 6.97 -21.32
CA ARG A 239 29.94 5.56 -21.70
C ARG A 239 29.58 4.67 -20.51
N VAL A 240 28.98 3.52 -20.79
CA VAL A 240 28.83 2.42 -19.83
C VAL A 240 29.66 1.24 -20.33
N ARG A 241 30.43 0.58 -19.45
CA ARG A 241 31.17 -0.64 -19.79
C ARG A 241 30.59 -1.83 -19.05
N LEU A 242 30.26 -2.89 -19.78
CA LEU A 242 29.83 -4.16 -19.19
C LEU A 242 31.08 -4.98 -18.81
N HIS A 243 31.21 -5.29 -17.53
CA HIS A 243 32.34 -6.07 -16.99
C HIS A 243 32.04 -7.56 -16.90
N ASP A 244 30.84 -7.89 -16.45
CA ASP A 244 30.40 -9.27 -16.33
C ASP A 244 28.90 -9.34 -16.60
N VAL A 245 28.47 -10.44 -17.21
CA VAL A 245 27.07 -10.64 -17.59
C VAL A 245 26.69 -12.10 -17.32
N ILE A 246 25.81 -12.27 -16.34
CA ILE A 246 25.35 -13.57 -15.87
C ILE A 246 23.98 -13.85 -16.52
N PRO A 247 23.85 -14.88 -17.39
CA PRO A 247 22.56 -15.25 -17.94
C PRO A 247 21.66 -15.83 -16.85
N LEU A 248 20.41 -15.39 -16.83
CA LEU A 248 19.36 -15.94 -15.97
C LEU A 248 18.55 -16.97 -16.75
N HIS A 249 18.65 -18.23 -16.34
CA HIS A 249 17.89 -19.33 -16.94
C HIS A 249 16.53 -19.50 -16.23
N ASP A 250 15.49 -19.88 -16.97
CA ASP A 250 14.12 -20.20 -16.48
C ASP A 250 13.35 -19.05 -15.77
N VAL A 251 13.77 -17.80 -15.93
CA VAL A 251 13.08 -16.64 -15.33
C VAL A 251 12.02 -16.03 -16.25
N SER A 252 12.18 -16.16 -17.59
CA SER A 252 11.26 -15.60 -18.57
C SER A 252 11.35 -16.34 -19.91
N ALA A 253 10.31 -16.24 -20.75
CA ALA A 253 10.33 -16.74 -22.13
C ALA A 253 11.35 -15.99 -23.03
N ALA A 254 11.74 -14.80 -22.60
CA ALA A 254 12.72 -13.95 -23.23
C ALA A 254 14.11 -14.03 -22.54
N PRO A 255 15.22 -13.92 -23.29
CA PRO A 255 16.57 -13.93 -22.75
C PRO A 255 16.77 -12.80 -21.74
N THR A 256 17.29 -13.14 -20.56
CA THR A 256 17.47 -12.20 -19.45
C THR A 256 18.86 -12.38 -18.85
N TRP A 257 19.50 -11.28 -18.47
CA TRP A 257 20.83 -11.25 -17.86
C TRP A 257 20.89 -10.31 -16.65
N ILE A 258 21.83 -10.58 -15.75
CA ILE A 258 22.30 -9.62 -14.75
C ILE A 258 23.69 -9.15 -15.18
N ALA A 259 23.85 -7.86 -15.38
CA ALA A 259 25.07 -7.22 -15.82
C ALA A 259 25.72 -6.41 -14.69
N LEU A 260 27.04 -6.54 -14.55
CA LEU A 260 27.90 -5.63 -13.79
C LEU A 260 28.44 -4.58 -14.74
N ALA A 261 28.15 -3.31 -14.47
CA ALA A 261 28.42 -2.22 -15.41
C ALA A 261 29.10 -1.03 -14.72
N ASP A 262 30.15 -0.48 -15.33
CA ASP A 262 30.78 0.76 -14.89
C ASP A 262 30.32 1.92 -15.77
N ALA A 263 29.73 2.96 -15.17
CA ALA A 263 29.40 4.19 -15.89
C ALA A 263 30.52 5.22 -15.73
N GLU A 264 31.04 5.72 -16.85
CA GLU A 264 31.97 6.85 -16.90
C GLU A 264 31.18 8.16 -17.00
N ARG A 265 31.27 8.99 -15.96
CA ARG A 265 30.62 10.31 -15.93
C ARG A 265 31.47 11.34 -16.68
N GLY A 266 30.81 12.21 -17.45
CA GLY A 266 31.46 13.37 -18.05
C GLY A 266 32.00 14.35 -16.99
N PRO A 267 32.98 15.21 -17.32
CA PRO A 267 33.54 16.15 -16.36
C PRO A 267 32.45 17.10 -15.84
N GLU A 268 32.41 17.28 -14.51
CA GLU A 268 31.52 18.23 -13.84
C GLU A 268 31.84 19.64 -14.36
N ARG A 269 30.84 20.36 -14.89
CA ARG A 269 31.05 21.67 -15.54
C ARG A 269 31.64 22.74 -14.60
N ASP A 270 31.71 22.49 -13.29
CA ASP A 270 32.12 23.47 -12.29
C ASP A 270 33.05 22.93 -11.18
N SER A 271 33.58 21.72 -11.33
CA SER A 271 34.57 21.18 -10.39
C SER A 271 35.73 20.55 -11.14
N GLY A 272 36.97 20.97 -10.85
CA GLY A 272 38.18 20.42 -11.46
C GLY A 272 38.50 18.96 -11.08
N ARG A 273 37.50 18.13 -10.78
CA ARG A 273 37.65 16.69 -10.52
C ARG A 273 37.59 15.90 -11.82
N GLY A 274 38.53 14.97 -11.97
CA GLY A 274 38.57 14.02 -13.09
C GLY A 274 37.35 13.09 -13.10
N SER A 275 37.17 12.36 -14.21
CA SER A 275 36.04 11.46 -14.44
C SER A 275 35.85 10.45 -13.31
N GLU A 276 34.66 10.43 -12.71
CA GLU A 276 34.27 9.47 -11.68
C GLU A 276 33.67 8.22 -12.32
N ARG A 277 34.10 7.03 -11.86
CA ARG A 277 33.55 5.74 -12.26
C ARG A 277 32.67 5.19 -11.15
N VAL A 278 31.45 4.80 -11.49
CA VAL A 278 30.51 4.19 -10.56
C VAL A 278 30.02 2.86 -11.12
N THR A 279 30.11 1.81 -10.30
CA THR A 279 29.70 0.45 -10.64
C THR A 279 28.24 0.20 -10.27
N TYR A 280 27.48 -0.39 -11.19
CA TYR A 280 26.06 -0.71 -11.05
C TYR A 280 25.81 -2.19 -11.37
N THR A 281 24.73 -2.73 -10.82
CA THR A 281 24.17 -4.03 -11.20
C THR A 281 22.86 -3.80 -11.95
N LEU A 282 22.79 -4.21 -13.21
CA LEU A 282 21.67 -3.98 -14.11
C LEU A 282 20.97 -5.30 -14.45
N ALA A 283 19.64 -5.32 -14.40
CA ALA A 283 18.86 -6.41 -14.98
C ALA A 283 18.52 -6.05 -16.42
N LEU A 284 18.97 -6.86 -17.38
CA LEU A 284 18.76 -6.65 -18.82
C LEU A 284 17.83 -7.74 -19.35
N GLY A 285 16.67 -7.33 -19.87
CA GLY A 285 15.76 -8.21 -20.60
C GLY A 285 15.68 -7.76 -22.06
N VAL A 286 15.73 -8.70 -23.00
CA VAL A 286 15.65 -8.39 -24.44
C VAL A 286 14.45 -9.09 -25.04
N THR A 287 13.67 -8.37 -25.84
CA THR A 287 12.57 -8.93 -26.62
C THR A 287 12.93 -8.85 -28.11
N SER A 288 12.56 -9.87 -28.89
CA SER A 288 12.68 -9.79 -30.34
C SER A 288 11.44 -9.15 -30.93
N GLY A 289 11.60 -7.96 -31.50
CA GLY A 289 10.63 -7.46 -32.48
C GLY A 289 10.73 -8.31 -33.73
N ARG A 290 9.62 -8.88 -34.22
CA ARG A 290 9.58 -9.36 -35.59
C ARG A 290 9.74 -8.15 -36.50
N GLY A 291 10.95 -7.89 -36.98
CA GLY A 291 11.14 -7.07 -38.16
C GLY A 291 10.35 -7.68 -39.31
N ALA A 292 9.57 -6.84 -40.00
CA ALA A 292 8.83 -7.20 -41.20
C ALA A 292 9.77 -7.67 -42.32
#